data_AF-A0A7L8U9K5-F1
#
_entry.id   AF-A0A7L8U9K5-F1
#
_cell.length_a   1.000
_cell.length_b   1.000
_cell.length_c   1.000
_cell.angle_alpha   90.00
_cell.angle_beta   90.00
_cell.angle_gamma   90.00
#
_symmetry.space_group_name_H-M   'P 1'
#
loop_
_entity.id
_entity.type
_entity.pdbx_description
1 polymer ?
#
loop_
_entity_poly.entity_id
_entity_poly.type
_entity_poly.pdbx_seq_one_letter_code
_entity_poly.pdbx_strand_id
1 'polypeptide(L)'
;MKVAKTLIISILFLFFTILFAGGGHGTYLPALIVYPYTMIIAKLQLEIGFVGFFLALIEIPLYGYIWFNKPNWKYYIFGIHMLGVVISFLIKSEVFN
;
A
#
# COMPACT_ATOMS: atom_id res chain seq x y z
N MET A 1 5.96 6.09 -21.71
CA MET A 1 4.50 6.17 -21.46
C MET A 1 4.00 5.27 -20.33
N LYS A 2 4.33 3.97 -20.28
CA LYS A 2 3.76 3.04 -19.27
C LYS A 2 4.22 3.35 -17.82
N VAL A 3 5.50 3.67 -17.62
CA VAL A 3 6.06 4.04 -16.30
C VAL A 3 5.47 5.35 -15.79
N ALA A 4 5.45 6.40 -16.61
CA ALA A 4 4.84 7.69 -16.24
C ALA A 4 3.37 7.56 -15.82
N LYS A 5 2.57 6.75 -16.54
CA LYS A 5 1.19 6.45 -16.15
C LYS A 5 1.11 5.73 -14.79
N THR A 6 2.00 4.78 -14.54
CA THR A 6 2.07 4.07 -13.25
C THR A 6 2.37 5.04 -12.12
N LEU A 7 3.34 5.94 -12.29
CA LEU A 7 3.68 6.95 -11.29
C LEU A 7 2.51 7.90 -10.99
N ILE A 8 1.79 8.36 -12.02
CA ILE A 8 0.59 9.19 -11.84
C ILE A 8 -0.48 8.42 -11.04
N ILE A 9 -0.74 7.16 -11.40
CA ILE A 9 -1.70 6.30 -10.69
C ILE A 9 -1.25 6.09 -9.24
N SER A 10 0.04 5.86 -8.98
CA SER A 10 0.58 5.71 -7.62
C SER A 10 0.32 6.96 -6.78
N ILE A 11 0.55 8.16 -7.33
CA ILE A 11 0.30 9.42 -6.64
C ILE A 11 -1.19 9.57 -6.33
N LEU A 12 -2.06 9.30 -7.31
CA LEU A 12 -3.51 9.39 -7.14
C LEU A 12 -4.03 8.42 -6.07
N PHE A 13 -3.55 7.17 -6.06
CA PHE A 13 -3.91 6.22 -5.02
C PHE A 13 -3.41 6.66 -3.65
N LEU A 14 -2.19 7.20 -3.55
CA LEU A 14 -1.66 7.70 -2.29
C LEU A 14 -2.54 8.82 -1.74
N PHE A 15 -2.87 9.81 -2.57
CA PHE A 15 -3.79 10.89 -2.20
C PHE A 15 -5.17 10.36 -1.79
N PHE A 16 -5.72 9.42 -2.57
CA PHE A 16 -7.00 8.78 -2.25
C PHE A 16 -6.98 8.13 -0.86
N THR A 17 -5.93 7.36 -0.54
CA THR A 17 -5.81 6.72 0.78
C THR A 17 -5.66 7.72 1.91
N ILE A 18 -4.92 8.82 1.70
CA ILE A 18 -4.73 9.88 2.70
C ILE A 18 -6.04 10.61 2.99
N LEU A 19 -6.85 10.89 1.96
CA LEU A 19 -8.15 11.53 2.12
C LEU A 19 -9.09 10.70 3.01
N PHE A 20 -9.12 9.39 2.80
CA PHE A 20 -9.97 8.49 3.61
C PHE A 20 -9.46 8.31 5.04
N ALA A 21 -8.13 8.34 5.24
CA ALA A 21 -7.54 8.29 6.57
C ALA A 21 -7.90 9.51 7.44
N GLY A 22 -8.40 10.61 6.85
CA GLY A 22 -9.00 11.73 7.57
C GLY A 22 -8.07 12.35 8.63
N GLY A 23 -6.76 12.34 8.37
CA GLY A 23 -5.75 12.88 9.30
C GLY A 23 -5.59 12.10 10.62
N GLY A 24 -6.00 10.84 10.70
CA GLY A 24 -5.93 10.04 11.94
C GLY A 24 -7.28 9.57 12.47
N HIS A 25 -8.38 10.14 11.98
CA HIS A 25 -9.73 9.88 12.47
C HIS A 25 -10.67 9.26 11.44
N GLY A 26 -10.17 9.06 10.21
CA GLY A 26 -10.93 8.43 9.13
C GLY A 26 -10.78 6.92 9.10
N THR A 27 -11.20 6.32 7.99
CA THR A 27 -11.03 4.88 7.76
C THR A 27 -9.75 4.62 7.00
N TYR A 28 -8.96 3.67 7.50
CA TYR A 28 -7.76 3.21 6.82
C TYR A 28 -8.05 2.09 5.82
N LEU A 29 -9.32 1.77 5.56
CA LEU A 29 -9.71 0.67 4.67
C LEU A 29 -9.04 0.76 3.28
N PRO A 30 -9.02 1.92 2.59
CA PRO A 30 -8.29 2.03 1.32
C PRO A 30 -6.78 1.80 1.49
N ALA A 31 -6.18 2.28 2.57
CA ALA A 31 -4.76 2.08 2.84
C ALA A 31 -4.42 0.61 3.14
N LEU A 32 -5.29 -0.10 3.86
CA LEU A 32 -5.15 -1.53 4.18
C LEU A 32 -5.17 -2.41 2.92
N ILE A 33 -5.94 -2.00 1.92
CA ILE A 33 -6.08 -2.70 0.64
C ILE A 33 -4.94 -2.33 -0.32
N VAL A 34 -4.63 -1.04 -0.46
CA VAL A 34 -3.70 -0.55 -1.49
C VAL A 34 -2.24 -0.59 -1.04
N TYR A 35 -1.98 -0.35 0.24
CA TYR A 35 -0.63 -0.30 0.84
C TYR A 35 -0.52 -1.21 2.08
N PRO A 36 -0.79 -2.52 1.93
CA PRO A 36 -0.88 -3.43 3.06
C PRO A 36 0.42 -3.50 3.88
N TYR A 37 1.59 -3.43 3.25
CA TYR A 37 2.87 -3.52 3.98
C TYR A 37 3.17 -2.27 4.79
N THR A 38 2.87 -1.10 4.25
CA THR A 38 2.89 0.16 5.01
C THR A 38 1.97 0.04 6.22
N MET A 39 0.75 -0.47 6.05
CA MET A 39 -0.20 -0.61 7.15
C MET A 39 0.20 -1.67 8.17
N ILE A 40 0.81 -2.78 7.76
CA ILE A 40 1.35 -3.78 8.69
C ILE A 40 2.40 -3.13 9.60
N ILE A 41 3.38 -2.44 9.02
CA ILE A 41 4.43 -1.78 9.81
C ILE A 41 3.83 -0.68 10.68
N ALA A 42 2.95 0.14 10.12
CA ALA A 42 2.32 1.22 10.85
C ALA A 42 1.52 0.70 12.05
N LYS A 43 0.76 -0.39 11.89
CA LYS A 43 0.01 -1.01 12.99
C LYS A 43 0.92 -1.58 14.08
N LEU A 44 2.06 -2.15 13.71
CA LEU A 44 3.05 -2.66 14.68
C LEU A 44 3.77 -1.53 15.43
N GLN A 45 3.95 -0.37 14.79
CA GLN A 45 4.64 0.80 15.35
C GLN A 45 3.70 1.85 15.93
N LEU A 46 2.38 1.68 15.76
CA LEU A 46 1.32 2.64 16.12
C LEU A 46 1.44 4.01 15.42
N GLU A 47 2.27 4.13 14.39
CA GLU A 47 2.44 5.34 13.59
C GLU A 47 2.86 5.02 12.15
N ILE A 48 2.47 5.86 11.19
CA ILE A 48 3.03 5.80 9.83
C ILE A 48 4.36 6.55 9.85
N GLY A 49 5.41 5.86 10.31
CA GLY A 49 6.77 6.40 10.31
C GLY A 49 7.41 6.46 8.92
N PHE A 50 8.65 6.97 8.86
CA PHE A 50 9.40 7.09 7.61
C PHE A 50 9.48 5.77 6.81
N VAL A 51 9.65 4.64 7.49
CA VAL A 51 9.71 3.31 6.85
C VAL A 51 8.41 3.02 6.11
N GLY A 52 7.26 3.23 6.75
CA GLY A 52 5.94 3.01 6.14
C GLY A 52 5.71 3.94 4.95
N PHE A 53 6.14 5.20 5.05
CA PHE A 53 6.04 6.17 3.95
C PHE A 53 6.85 5.75 2.71
N PHE A 54 8.10 5.34 2.89
CA PHE A 54 8.93 4.86 1.76
C PHE A 54 8.37 3.60 1.12
N LEU A 55 7.81 2.68 1.91
CA LEU A 55 7.13 1.51 1.37
C LEU A 55 5.94 1.90 0.49
N ALA A 56 5.09 2.83 0.94
CA ALA A 56 3.93 3.27 0.17
C ALA A 56 4.34 3.91 -1.16
N LEU A 57 5.43 4.68 -1.17
CA LEU A 57 5.97 5.28 -2.39
C LEU A 57 6.51 4.25 -3.38
N ILE A 58 7.15 3.19 -2.90
CA ILE A 58 7.85 2.21 -3.74
C ILE A 58 6.93 1.07 -4.19
N GLU A 59 5.92 0.71 -3.40
CA GLU A 59 5.10 -0.49 -3.60
C GLU A 59 4.47 -0.55 -5.00
N ILE A 60 3.66 0.44 -5.37
CA ILE A 60 2.97 0.44 -6.68
C ILE A 60 3.95 0.60 -7.86
N PRO A 61 4.95 1.51 -7.82
CA PRO A 61 5.96 1.57 -8.89
C PRO A 61 6.72 0.27 -9.07
N LEU A 62 7.05 -0.44 -7.97
CA LEU A 62 7.71 -1.74 -8.02
C LEU A 62 6.80 -2.78 -8.67
N TYR A 63 5.51 -2.83 -8.31
CA TYR A 63 4.55 -3.73 -8.96
C TYR A 63 4.40 -3.44 -10.44
N GLY A 64 4.27 -2.17 -10.83
CA GLY A 64 4.21 -1.78 -12.23
C GLY A 64 5.49 -2.16 -12.99
N TYR A 65 6.67 -1.92 -12.40
CA TYR A 65 7.94 -2.32 -12.99
C TYR A 65 7.99 -3.83 -13.26
N ILE A 66 7.65 -4.65 -12.25
CA ILE A 66 7.71 -6.11 -12.43
C ILE A 66 6.62 -6.58 -13.40
N TRP A 67 5.42 -5.98 -13.37
CA TRP A 67 4.34 -6.29 -14.31
C TRP A 67 4.78 -6.13 -15.77
N PHE A 68 5.51 -5.05 -16.08
CA PHE A 68 5.95 -4.79 -17.45
C PHE A 68 7.21 -5.55 -17.87
N ASN A 69 8.11 -5.85 -16.95
CA ASN A 69 9.40 -6.48 -17.29
C ASN A 69 9.43 -8.00 -17.07
N LYS A 70 8.57 -8.53 -16.19
CA LYS A 70 8.49 -9.97 -15.85
C LYS A 70 7.01 -10.41 -15.81
N PRO A 71 6.34 -10.59 -16.97
CA PRO A 71 4.91 -10.83 -17.01
C PRO A 71 4.45 -12.12 -16.30
N ASN A 72 5.31 -13.13 -16.20
CA ASN A 72 5.01 -14.35 -15.42
C ASN A 72 5.01 -14.10 -13.90
N TRP A 73 5.64 -13.02 -13.44
CA TRP A 73 5.75 -12.70 -12.02
C TRP A 73 4.54 -11.97 -11.46
N LYS A 74 3.63 -11.52 -12.33
CA LYS A 74 2.41 -10.80 -11.91
C LYS A 74 1.54 -11.58 -10.94
N TYR A 75 1.46 -12.90 -11.09
CA TYR A 75 0.66 -13.75 -10.20
C TYR A 75 1.31 -13.90 -8.82
N TYR A 76 2.65 -13.99 -8.76
CA TYR A 76 3.36 -14.02 -7.49
C TYR A 76 3.21 -12.69 -6.74
N ILE A 77 3.33 -11.55 -7.44
CA ILE A 77 3.12 -10.23 -6.83
C ILE A 77 1.70 -10.08 -6.32
N PHE A 78 0.72 -10.46 -7.13
CA PHE A 78 -0.67 -10.39 -6.70
C PHE A 78 -0.90 -11.28 -5.47
N GLY A 79 -0.40 -12.52 -5.47
CA GLY A 79 -0.49 -13.41 -4.32
C GLY A 79 0.18 -12.83 -3.07
N ILE A 80 1.40 -12.31 -3.21
CA ILE A 80 2.15 -11.66 -2.13
C ILE A 80 1.36 -10.46 -1.60
N HIS A 81 0.92 -9.54 -2.45
CA HIS A 81 0.12 -8.38 -2.05
C HIS A 81 -1.17 -8.78 -1.34
N MET A 82 -1.92 -9.77 -1.87
CA MET A 82 -3.14 -10.27 -1.22
C MET A 82 -2.86 -10.90 0.15
N LEU A 83 -1.74 -11.61 0.32
CA LEU A 83 -1.31 -12.08 1.63
C LEU A 83 -1.05 -10.91 2.58
N GLY A 84 -0.36 -9.86 2.10
CA GLY A 84 -0.18 -8.61 2.83
C GLY A 84 -1.51 -8.01 3.27
N VAL A 85 -2.50 -7.92 2.37
CA VAL A 85 -3.84 -7.41 2.69
C VAL A 85 -4.49 -8.25 3.79
N VAL A 86 -4.50 -9.57 3.65
CA VAL A 86 -5.08 -10.45 4.69
C VAL A 86 -4.39 -10.24 6.03
N ILE A 87 -3.06 -10.20 6.07
CA ILE A 87 -2.29 -9.97 7.29
C ILE A 87 -2.61 -8.59 7.88
N SER A 88 -2.73 -7.54 7.06
CA SER A 88 -3.02 -6.18 7.52
C SER A 88 -4.39 -6.08 8.20
N PHE A 89 -5.38 -6.87 7.75
CA PHE A 89 -6.69 -6.99 8.41
C PHE A 89 -6.64 -7.83 9.71
N LEU A 90 -5.79 -8.84 9.77
CA LEU A 90 -5.65 -9.69 10.96
C LEU A 90 -4.96 -8.96 12.12
N ILE A 91 -4.04 -8.04 11.83
CA ILE A 91 -3.40 -7.21 12.86
C ILE A 91 -4.39 -6.15 13.34
N LYS A 92 -4.81 -6.27 14.59
CA LYS A 92 -5.63 -5.27 15.28
C LYS A 92 -4.76 -4.09 15.72
N SER A 93 -5.31 -2.88 15.64
CA SER A 93 -4.67 -1.66 16.12
C SER A 93 -5.72 -0.71 16.67
N GLU A 94 -5.38 0.03 17.71
CA GLU A 94 -6.24 1.05 18.29
C GLU A 94 -6.22 2.36 17.48
N VAL A 95 -5.17 2.56 16.67
CA VAL A 95 -4.95 3.77 15.86
C VAL A 95 -5.50 3.60 14.45
N PHE A 96 -5.34 2.40 13.87
CA PHE A 96 -5.64 2.16 12.46
C PHE A 96 -6.82 1.20 12.30
N ASN A 97 -8.01 1.78 12.09
CA ASN A 97 -9.28 1.07 11.86
C ASN A 97 -9.60 0.86 10.38
#